data_AF-A0A951ME62-F1
#
_entry.id   AF-A0A951ME62-F1
#
_cell.length_a   1.000
_cell.length_b   1.000
_cell.length_c   1.000
_cell.angle_alpha   90.00
_cell.angle_beta   90.00
_cell.angle_gamma   90.00
#
_symmetry.space_group_name_H-M   'P 1'
#
loop_
_entity.id
_entity.type
_entity.pdbx_description
1 polymer ?
#
loop_
_entity_poly.entity_id
_entity_poly.type
_entity_poly.pdbx_seq_one_letter_code
_entity_poly.pdbx_strand_id
1 'polypeptide(L)'
;MKDIVIQFLKALPKKREDQFNEAFVLLRKSAGINSNLLRNYNLIGATESNVANLLYDLKKIYGISEASLLATPKLKEDSKEPVKEPVNTVDEETVIKTDLHTLFPFLTDKDCPAEMHIVTGKLVASWKRYNALHAKLEQIRNGALEVAPEEDLAITAQASEEFNNNKKLYYELEHYRDHKKISAQHQVLKEYRIQKEVEQMSQAAMIKFKSGTASYLSKNKKQLEETADESKKVQIQQRIDERELRQKLIDLHLGLKA
;
A
#
# COMPACT_ATOMS: atom_id res chain seq x y z
N MET A 1 -4.52 9.35 30.52
CA MET A 1 -4.81 9.61 29.09
C MET A 1 -4.95 8.31 28.29
N LYS A 2 -4.00 7.36 28.40
CA LYS A 2 -4.08 6.06 27.71
C LYS A 2 -5.40 5.29 27.97
N ASP A 3 -5.88 5.21 29.21
CA ASP A 3 -7.12 4.50 29.52
C ASP A 3 -8.38 5.13 28.91
N ILE A 4 -8.40 6.46 28.83
CA ILE A 4 -9.50 7.22 28.20
C ILE A 4 -9.53 6.92 26.69
N VAL A 5 -8.36 6.87 26.06
CA VAL A 5 -8.22 6.54 24.64
C VAL A 5 -8.65 5.09 24.38
N ILE A 6 -8.30 4.14 25.27
CA ILE A 6 -8.75 2.76 25.17
C ILE A 6 -10.27 2.65 25.29
N GLN A 7 -10.89 3.38 26.24
CA GLN A 7 -12.36 3.40 26.37
C GLN A 7 -13.04 3.98 25.12
N PHE A 8 -12.52 5.07 24.58
CA PHE A 8 -13.01 5.66 23.32
C PHE A 8 -12.90 4.68 22.14
N LEU A 9 -11.75 4.02 21.98
CA LEU A 9 -11.55 3.04 20.90
C LEU A 9 -12.42 1.79 21.04
N LYS A 10 -12.81 1.40 22.28
CA LYS A 10 -13.77 0.32 22.54
C LYS A 10 -15.23 0.72 22.29
N ALA A 11 -15.54 2.01 22.38
CA ALA A 11 -16.89 2.55 22.28
C ALA A 11 -16.99 3.65 21.19
N LEU A 12 -16.53 3.33 19.97
CA LEU A 12 -16.54 4.27 18.85
C LEU A 12 -17.95 4.79 18.54
N PRO A 13 -18.16 6.12 18.47
CA PRO A 13 -19.43 6.71 18.07
C PRO A 13 -19.89 6.22 16.69
N LYS A 14 -21.20 6.03 16.48
CA LYS A 14 -21.72 5.59 15.17
C LYS A 14 -21.55 6.63 14.06
N LYS A 15 -21.50 7.92 14.43
CA LYS A 15 -21.36 9.03 13.48
C LYS A 15 -19.88 9.38 13.30
N ARG A 16 -19.49 9.51 12.04
CA ARG A 16 -18.10 9.81 11.62
C ARG A 16 -17.59 11.15 12.15
N GLU A 17 -18.44 12.17 12.18
CA GLU A 17 -18.11 13.50 12.68
C GLU A 17 -17.79 13.48 14.18
N ASP A 18 -18.55 12.69 14.94
CA ASP A 18 -18.32 12.51 16.37
C ASP A 18 -17.03 11.72 16.64
N GLN A 19 -16.75 10.67 15.84
CA GLN A 19 -15.48 9.95 15.90
C GLN A 19 -14.28 10.89 15.67
N PHE A 20 -14.38 11.78 14.67
CA PHE A 20 -13.33 12.73 14.36
C PHE A 20 -13.12 13.74 15.49
N ASN A 21 -14.19 14.38 15.96
CA ASN A 21 -14.11 15.42 16.97
C ASN A 21 -13.55 14.88 18.30
N GLU A 22 -14.02 13.71 18.74
CA GLU A 22 -13.53 13.08 19.97
C GLU A 22 -12.08 12.61 19.84
N ALA A 23 -11.73 11.94 18.73
CA ALA A 23 -10.36 11.51 18.48
C ALA A 23 -9.40 12.70 18.37
N PHE A 24 -9.84 13.81 17.77
CA PHE A 24 -9.03 15.02 17.60
C PHE A 24 -8.80 15.75 18.93
N VAL A 25 -9.79 15.79 19.81
CA VAL A 25 -9.64 16.32 21.18
C VAL A 25 -8.66 15.47 21.98
N LEU A 26 -8.75 14.14 21.87
CA LEU A 26 -7.81 13.23 22.52
C LEU A 26 -6.39 13.37 21.98
N LEU A 27 -6.26 13.55 20.66
CA LEU A 27 -4.99 13.82 19.99
C LEU A 27 -4.42 15.14 20.53
N ARG A 28 -5.16 16.25 20.51
CA ARG A 28 -4.69 17.56 21.00
C ARG A 28 -4.18 17.53 22.45
N LYS A 29 -4.73 16.66 23.30
CA LYS A 29 -4.34 16.52 24.71
C LYS A 29 -3.13 15.60 24.92
N SER A 30 -2.62 14.92 23.90
CA SER A 30 -1.42 14.08 24.03
C SER A 30 -0.17 14.94 24.07
N ALA A 31 0.76 14.60 24.98
CA ALA A 31 2.07 15.24 25.05
C ALA A 31 2.93 14.81 23.84
N GLY A 32 3.57 15.76 23.16
CA GLY A 32 4.57 15.48 22.12
C GLY A 32 4.06 15.46 20.67
N ILE A 33 2.84 15.95 20.38
CA ILE A 33 2.34 15.98 19.00
C ILE A 33 2.82 17.18 18.21
N ASN A 34 3.18 16.91 16.95
CA ASN A 34 3.53 17.91 15.95
C ASN A 34 2.34 18.85 15.65
N SER A 35 2.52 20.14 15.87
CA SER A 35 1.51 21.18 15.60
C SER A 35 1.03 21.19 14.14
N ASN A 36 1.88 20.79 13.20
CA ASN A 36 1.51 20.70 11.78
C ASN A 36 0.56 19.54 11.51
N LEU A 37 0.70 18.44 12.25
CA LEU A 37 -0.18 17.28 12.13
C LEU A 37 -1.61 17.64 12.59
N LEU A 38 -1.75 18.35 13.72
CA LEU A 38 -3.04 18.88 14.17
C LEU A 38 -3.69 19.80 13.13
N ARG A 39 -2.90 20.70 12.55
CA ARG A 39 -3.40 21.64 11.54
C ARG A 39 -3.89 20.90 10.29
N ASN A 40 -3.15 19.89 9.85
CA ASN A 40 -3.51 19.07 8.70
C ASN A 40 -4.84 18.33 8.94
N TYR A 41 -4.97 17.66 10.09
CA TYR A 41 -6.23 16.98 10.44
C TYR A 41 -7.41 17.94 10.45
N ASN A 42 -7.26 19.14 11.03
CA ASN A 42 -8.31 20.15 11.10
C ASN A 42 -8.68 20.73 9.72
N LEU A 43 -7.74 20.83 8.78
CA LEU A 43 -7.98 21.33 7.43
C LEU A 43 -8.75 20.32 6.56
N ILE A 44 -8.44 19.03 6.70
CA ILE A 44 -9.10 17.96 5.92
C ILE A 44 -10.51 17.66 6.45
N GLY A 45 -10.70 17.75 7.77
CA GLY A 45 -11.98 17.47 8.42
C GLY A 45 -12.34 15.98 8.47
N ALA A 46 -13.60 15.66 8.78
CA ALA A 46 -14.03 14.30 9.07
C ALA A 46 -14.24 13.43 7.82
N THR A 47 -13.23 13.18 6.97
CA THR A 47 -13.32 12.21 5.87
C THR A 47 -13.01 10.79 6.35
N GLU A 48 -13.50 9.74 5.68
CA GLU A 48 -13.31 8.34 6.13
C GLU A 48 -11.84 7.97 6.29
N SER A 49 -11.01 8.29 5.29
CA SER A 49 -9.56 8.07 5.35
C SER A 49 -8.90 8.89 6.45
N ASN A 50 -9.35 10.12 6.68
CA ASN A 50 -8.76 11.00 7.69
C ASN A 50 -9.08 10.54 9.12
N VAL A 51 -10.32 10.07 9.36
CA VAL A 51 -10.69 9.45 10.64
C VAL A 51 -9.87 8.18 10.88
N ALA A 52 -9.71 7.32 9.88
CA ALA A 52 -8.89 6.12 10.01
C ALA A 52 -7.42 6.44 10.36
N ASN A 53 -6.82 7.43 9.69
CA ASN A 53 -5.46 7.89 9.98
C ASN A 53 -5.35 8.49 11.38
N LEU A 54 -6.32 9.30 11.79
CA LEU A 54 -6.36 9.92 13.12
C LEU A 54 -6.44 8.86 14.23
N LEU A 55 -7.28 7.83 14.06
CA LEU A 55 -7.40 6.72 14.99
C LEU A 55 -6.13 5.88 15.05
N TYR A 56 -5.46 5.66 13.91
CA TYR A 56 -4.18 4.96 13.83
C TYR A 56 -3.08 5.71 14.59
N ASP A 57 -2.95 7.01 14.35
CA ASP A 57 -1.97 7.84 15.04
C ASP A 57 -2.23 7.92 16.54
N LEU A 58 -3.50 7.99 16.96
CA LEU A 58 -3.88 7.92 18.37
C LEU A 58 -3.49 6.58 19.00
N LYS A 59 -3.73 5.45 18.32
CA LYS A 59 -3.27 4.12 18.79
C LYS A 59 -1.75 4.08 18.93
N LYS A 60 -1.02 4.66 17.97
CA LYS A 60 0.44 4.69 17.93
C LYS A 60 1.03 5.53 19.07
N ILE A 61 0.51 6.73 19.30
CA ILE A 61 0.99 7.66 20.34
C ILE A 61 0.85 7.04 21.73
N TYR A 62 -0.24 6.33 21.99
CA TYR A 62 -0.48 5.69 23.28
C TYR A 62 0.03 4.24 23.37
N GLY A 63 0.66 3.73 22.31
CA GLY A 63 1.16 2.35 22.24
C GLY A 63 0.06 1.32 22.53
N ILE A 64 -1.10 1.48 21.88
CA ILE A 64 -2.26 0.59 22.02
C ILE A 64 -2.22 -0.39 20.85
N SER A 65 -1.79 -1.62 21.13
CA SER A 65 -1.91 -2.77 20.21
C SER A 65 -3.37 -3.26 20.18
N GLU A 66 -3.78 -3.92 19.09
CA GLU A 66 -5.10 -4.56 19.00
C GLU A 66 -5.37 -5.53 20.16
N ALA A 67 -4.32 -6.15 20.70
CA ALA A 67 -4.40 -7.00 21.89
C ALA A 67 -4.90 -6.24 23.16
N SER A 68 -4.60 -4.95 23.29
CA SER A 68 -5.07 -4.11 24.41
C SER A 68 -6.55 -3.72 24.30
N LEU A 69 -7.13 -3.78 23.10
CA LEU A 69 -8.56 -3.53 22.88
C LEU A 69 -9.42 -4.75 23.29
N LEU A 70 -8.82 -5.93 23.44
CA LEU A 70 -9.50 -7.19 23.79
C LEU A 70 -9.35 -7.59 25.27
N ALA A 71 -8.40 -7.04 26.02
CA ALA A 71 -8.12 -7.47 27.39
C ALA A 71 -9.07 -6.88 28.46
N THR A 72 -9.57 -7.75 29.35
CA THR A 72 -10.13 -7.46 30.68
C THR A 72 -9.05 -7.72 31.76
N PRO A 73 -9.11 -7.09 32.95
CA PRO A 73 -7.93 -6.94 33.81
C PRO A 73 -7.69 -8.14 34.73
N LYS A 74 -6.48 -8.74 34.70
CA LYS A 74 -5.79 -9.34 35.87
C LYS A 74 -4.26 -9.25 35.72
N LEU A 75 -3.60 -9.09 36.87
CA LEU A 75 -2.24 -8.62 37.14
C LEU A 75 -1.14 -9.70 37.08
N LYS A 76 0.06 -9.29 36.59
CA LYS A 76 1.48 -9.63 36.94
C LYS A 76 1.92 -11.11 36.93
N GLU A 77 3.15 -11.56 36.63
CA GLU A 77 4.53 -11.10 36.31
C GLU A 77 5.17 -12.37 35.62
N ASP A 78 6.17 -12.41 34.76
CA ASP A 78 7.50 -11.80 34.75
C ASP A 78 8.23 -12.13 33.41
N SER A 79 9.39 -11.50 33.18
CA SER A 79 10.47 -11.71 32.18
C SER A 79 10.64 -10.75 30.98
N LYS A 80 11.10 -9.51 31.31
CA LYS A 80 12.31 -8.76 30.81
C LYS A 80 12.70 -8.84 29.31
N GLU A 81 12.48 -7.80 28.48
CA GLU A 81 13.31 -6.59 28.14
C GLU A 81 14.39 -6.80 27.05
N PRO A 82 14.78 -5.81 26.19
CA PRO A 82 14.28 -4.43 26.00
C PRO A 82 14.03 -4.00 24.53
N VAL A 83 13.18 -2.98 24.28
CA VAL A 83 13.19 -2.19 23.03
C VAL A 83 13.29 -0.71 23.41
N LYS A 84 14.38 -0.06 22.97
CA LYS A 84 14.65 1.38 23.15
C LYS A 84 13.91 2.20 22.08
N GLU A 85 13.43 3.36 22.52
CA GLU A 85 12.72 4.42 21.78
C GLU A 85 13.52 5.02 20.59
N PRO A 86 12.86 5.71 19.64
CA PRO A 86 13.53 6.28 18.48
C PRO A 86 14.22 7.60 18.86
N VAL A 87 15.56 7.59 18.86
CA VAL A 87 16.38 8.81 18.95
C VAL A 87 16.87 9.18 17.55
N ASN A 88 16.46 10.36 17.11
CA ASN A 88 17.12 11.11 16.05
C ASN A 88 18.48 11.57 16.59
N THR A 89 19.53 10.78 16.36
CA THR A 89 20.90 11.26 16.20
C THR A 89 21.53 10.44 15.08
N VAL A 90 22.10 11.16 14.12
CA VAL A 90 22.85 10.57 13.02
C VAL A 90 24.20 10.16 13.59
N ASP A 91 24.31 8.90 14.00
CA ASP A 91 25.59 8.21 14.23
C ASP A 91 25.61 6.98 13.29
N GLU A 92 26.67 6.86 12.50
CA GLU A 92 26.82 5.96 11.35
C GLU A 92 26.85 4.44 11.67
N GLU A 93 26.47 3.98 12.86
CA GLU A 93 26.53 2.55 13.21
C GLU A 93 25.21 2.01 13.74
N THR A 94 24.68 1.02 13.01
CA THR A 94 23.54 0.12 13.30
C THR A 94 22.13 0.55 12.87
N VAL A 95 21.93 0.73 11.57
CA VAL A 95 20.62 0.45 10.96
C VAL A 95 20.27 -1.01 11.26
N ILE A 96 19.33 -1.28 12.17
CA ILE A 96 18.75 -2.61 12.33
C ILE A 96 18.02 -2.90 11.01
N LYS A 97 18.71 -3.58 10.09
CA LYS A 97 18.12 -4.17 8.89
C LYS A 97 17.19 -5.27 9.38
N THR A 98 15.94 -4.94 9.69
CA THR A 98 14.93 -5.97 9.93
C THR A 98 14.81 -6.76 8.65
N ASP A 99 15.27 -8.01 8.68
CA ASP A 99 15.23 -8.89 7.53
C ASP A 99 13.76 -9.15 7.16
N LEU A 100 13.45 -9.01 5.87
CA LEU A 100 12.10 -9.20 5.36
C LEU A 100 11.61 -10.63 5.63
N HIS A 101 12.52 -11.61 5.64
CA HIS A 101 12.22 -13.00 6.00
C HIS A 101 11.85 -13.17 7.47
N THR A 102 12.28 -12.26 8.36
CA THR A 102 11.84 -12.28 9.77
C THR A 102 10.41 -11.75 9.90
N LEU A 103 10.05 -10.73 9.13
CA LEU A 103 8.69 -10.16 9.12
C LEU A 103 7.68 -11.04 8.37
N PHE A 104 8.16 -11.74 7.34
CA PHE A 104 7.37 -12.61 6.48
C PHE A 104 8.03 -13.98 6.35
N PRO A 105 7.98 -14.84 7.40
CA PRO A 105 8.62 -16.15 7.39
C PRO A 105 8.18 -17.05 6.25
N PHE A 106 6.96 -16.86 5.76
CA PHE A 106 6.41 -17.63 4.64
C PHE A 106 7.22 -17.49 3.34
N LEU A 107 8.04 -16.44 3.20
CA LEU A 107 8.91 -16.28 2.03
C LEU A 107 10.00 -17.35 1.94
N THR A 108 10.22 -18.13 3.00
CA THR A 108 11.15 -19.25 3.03
C THR A 108 10.41 -20.61 2.95
N ASP A 109 9.08 -20.59 3.03
CA ASP A 109 8.27 -21.82 2.94
C ASP A 109 8.26 -22.35 1.50
N LYS A 110 8.30 -23.68 1.36
CA LYS A 110 8.24 -24.35 0.04
C LYS A 110 6.92 -24.10 -0.70
N ASP A 111 5.85 -23.89 0.06
CA ASP A 111 4.49 -23.69 -0.47
C ASP A 111 4.16 -22.19 -0.69
N CYS A 112 5.17 -21.31 -0.62
CA CYS A 112 5.01 -19.90 -0.90
C CYS A 112 4.60 -19.67 -2.37
N PRO A 113 3.49 -18.95 -2.64
CA PRO A 113 3.09 -18.63 -4.01
C PRO A 113 4.15 -17.79 -4.72
N ALA A 114 4.40 -18.09 -6.00
CA ALA A 114 5.35 -17.36 -6.84
C ALA A 114 5.05 -15.84 -6.86
N GLU A 115 3.77 -15.49 -6.79
CA GLU A 115 3.27 -14.11 -6.70
C GLU A 115 3.88 -13.34 -5.53
N MET A 116 4.06 -13.97 -4.37
CA MET A 116 4.62 -13.30 -3.18
C MET A 116 6.11 -13.02 -3.34
N HIS A 117 6.84 -13.88 -4.06
CA HIS A 117 8.23 -13.61 -4.43
C HIS A 117 8.32 -12.45 -5.44
N ILE A 118 7.40 -12.39 -6.41
CA ILE A 118 7.32 -11.27 -7.35
C ILE A 118 7.04 -9.95 -6.60
N VAL A 119 6.05 -9.94 -5.71
CA VAL A 119 5.72 -8.78 -4.87
C VAL A 119 6.94 -8.35 -4.05
N THR A 120 7.62 -9.29 -3.41
CA THR A 120 8.83 -9.04 -2.62
C THR A 120 9.94 -8.40 -3.46
N GLY A 121 10.21 -8.94 -4.65
CA GLY A 121 11.21 -8.38 -5.55
C GLY A 121 10.87 -6.94 -5.96
N LYS A 122 9.60 -6.65 -6.27
CA LYS A 122 9.14 -5.29 -6.58
C LYS A 122 9.18 -4.36 -5.36
N LEU A 123 8.87 -4.86 -4.17
CA LEU A 123 8.90 -4.12 -2.91
C LEU A 123 10.31 -3.57 -2.67
N VAL A 124 11.31 -4.47 -2.70
CA VAL A 124 12.73 -4.10 -2.50
C VAL A 124 13.20 -3.13 -3.58
N ALA A 125 12.81 -3.34 -4.84
CA ALA A 125 13.17 -2.45 -5.93
C ALA A 125 12.60 -1.03 -5.73
N SER A 126 11.32 -0.92 -5.36
CA SER A 126 10.64 0.35 -5.13
C SER A 126 11.23 1.09 -3.92
N TRP A 127 11.58 0.37 -2.85
CA TRP A 127 12.29 0.93 -1.70
C TRP A 127 13.67 1.50 -2.08
N LYS A 128 14.45 0.77 -2.89
CA LYS A 128 15.76 1.26 -3.37
C LYS A 128 15.63 2.52 -4.21
N ARG A 129 14.64 2.59 -5.10
CA ARG A 129 14.37 3.79 -5.92
C ARG A 129 13.94 4.97 -5.06
N TYR A 130 13.04 4.74 -4.12
CA TYR A 130 12.63 5.75 -3.16
C TYR A 130 13.83 6.32 -2.40
N ASN A 131 14.69 5.47 -1.83
CA ASN A 131 15.87 5.94 -1.09
C ASN A 131 16.83 6.74 -1.98
N ALA A 132 17.02 6.34 -3.23
CA ALA A 132 17.86 7.08 -4.17
C ALA A 132 17.28 8.46 -4.50
N LEU A 133 15.96 8.54 -4.74
CA LEU A 133 15.26 9.81 -4.99
C LEU A 133 15.27 10.70 -3.74
N HIS A 134 15.06 10.11 -2.56
CA HIS A 134 15.09 10.84 -1.31
C HIS A 134 16.48 11.41 -1.01
N ALA A 135 17.55 10.64 -1.26
CA ALA A 135 18.92 11.13 -1.14
C ALA A 135 19.19 12.31 -2.09
N LYS A 136 18.65 12.29 -3.32
CA LYS A 136 18.73 13.43 -4.24
C LYS A 136 17.98 14.65 -3.71
N LEU A 137 16.78 14.48 -3.16
CA LEU A 137 16.01 15.58 -2.56
C LEU A 137 16.74 16.21 -1.36
N GLU A 138 17.44 15.40 -0.55
CA GLU A 138 18.28 15.90 0.54
C GLU A 138 19.48 16.71 0.03
N GLN A 139 20.11 16.29 -1.07
CA GLN A 139 21.17 17.06 -1.75
C GLN A 139 20.65 18.37 -2.34
N ILE A 140 19.41 18.40 -2.83
CA ILE A 140 18.77 19.64 -3.30
C ILE A 140 18.52 20.56 -2.11
N ARG A 141 17.96 20.04 -1.02
CA ARG A 141 17.62 20.82 0.18
C ARG A 141 18.84 21.42 0.87
N ASN A 142 19.97 20.72 0.88
CA ASN A 142 21.21 21.19 1.51
C ASN A 142 22.09 22.02 0.57
N GLY A 143 21.65 22.26 -0.68
CA GLY A 143 22.37 23.06 -1.66
C GLY A 143 23.56 22.36 -2.34
N ALA A 144 23.76 21.05 -2.11
CA ALA A 144 24.79 20.28 -2.80
C ALA A 144 24.44 19.97 -4.27
N LEU A 145 23.16 20.06 -4.63
CA LEU A 145 22.67 19.85 -5.99
C LEU A 145 21.64 20.94 -6.35
N GLU A 146 21.97 21.78 -7.33
CA GLU A 146 21.02 22.75 -7.88
C GLU A 146 20.27 22.13 -9.05
N VAL A 147 18.94 22.14 -8.98
CA VAL A 147 18.05 21.68 -10.06
C VAL A 147 17.00 22.75 -10.35
N ALA A 148 16.41 22.71 -11.55
CA ALA A 148 15.29 23.57 -11.88
C ALA A 148 14.09 23.27 -10.97
N PRO A 149 13.23 24.26 -10.64
CA PRO A 149 12.05 24.02 -9.80
C PRO A 149 11.10 22.94 -10.35
N GLU A 150 10.98 22.83 -11.67
CA GLU A 150 10.16 21.79 -12.32
C GLU A 150 10.74 20.39 -12.09
N GLU A 151 12.06 20.26 -12.08
CA GLU A 151 12.75 19.00 -11.84
C GLU A 151 12.68 18.58 -10.37
N ASP A 152 12.83 19.52 -9.43
CA ASP A 152 12.60 19.28 -7.99
C ASP A 152 11.18 18.75 -7.72
N LEU A 153 10.18 19.38 -8.34
CA LEU A 153 8.79 18.92 -8.26
C LEU A 153 8.62 17.52 -8.86
N ALA A 154 9.26 17.23 -9.99
CA ALA A 154 9.20 15.91 -10.61
C ALA A 154 9.84 14.82 -9.75
N ILE A 155 11.02 15.08 -9.16
CA ILE A 155 11.71 14.15 -8.25
C ILE A 155 10.86 13.93 -6.99
N THR A 156 10.27 14.99 -6.44
CA THR A 156 9.36 14.91 -5.28
C THR A 156 8.13 14.06 -5.59
N ALA A 157 7.53 14.24 -6.78
CA ALA A 157 6.39 13.45 -7.22
C ALA A 157 6.76 11.97 -7.39
N GLN A 158 7.90 11.68 -8.04
CA GLN A 158 8.40 10.31 -8.22
C GLN A 158 8.73 9.63 -6.89
N ALA A 159 9.35 10.34 -5.95
CA ALA A 159 9.64 9.82 -4.61
C ALA A 159 8.34 9.45 -3.88
N SER A 160 7.32 10.31 -3.99
CA SER A 160 6.00 10.06 -3.41
C SER A 160 5.30 8.86 -4.08
N GLU A 161 5.43 8.72 -5.39
CA GLU A 161 4.88 7.58 -6.13
C GLU A 161 5.55 6.27 -5.70
N GLU A 162 6.88 6.21 -5.66
CA GLU A 162 7.64 5.02 -5.25
C GLU A 162 7.36 4.67 -3.78
N PHE A 163 7.23 5.65 -2.88
CA PHE A 163 6.82 5.40 -1.50
C PHE A 163 5.43 4.77 -1.41
N ASN A 164 4.45 5.32 -2.13
CA ASN A 164 3.09 4.79 -2.15
C ASN A 164 3.03 3.40 -2.80
N ASN A 165 3.80 3.17 -3.86
CA ASN A 165 3.91 1.88 -4.53
C ASN A 165 4.51 0.83 -3.60
N ASN A 166 5.62 1.14 -2.92
CA ASN A 166 6.22 0.29 -1.90
C ASN A 166 5.21 -0.05 -0.79
N LYS A 167 4.47 0.95 -0.28
CA LYS A 167 3.42 0.74 0.74
C LYS A 167 2.34 -0.24 0.27
N LYS A 168 1.86 -0.11 -0.97
CA LYS A 168 0.86 -1.02 -1.56
C LYS A 168 1.39 -2.45 -1.71
N LEU A 169 2.64 -2.61 -2.14
CA LEU A 169 3.30 -3.91 -2.22
C LEU A 169 3.46 -4.56 -0.84
N TYR A 170 3.76 -3.77 0.18
CA TYR A 170 3.88 -4.26 1.55
C TYR A 170 2.53 -4.78 2.08
N TYR A 171 1.43 -4.07 1.79
CA TYR A 171 0.08 -4.53 2.16
C TYR A 171 -0.29 -5.89 1.56
N GLU A 172 0.17 -6.21 0.34
CA GLU A 172 -0.06 -7.54 -0.24
C GLU A 172 0.62 -8.63 0.59
N LEU A 173 1.86 -8.40 1.06
CA LEU A 173 2.59 -9.33 1.92
C LEU A 173 1.93 -9.48 3.29
N GLU A 174 1.47 -8.38 3.89
CA GLU A 174 0.74 -8.42 5.17
C GLU A 174 -0.58 -9.18 5.03
N HIS A 175 -1.35 -8.89 3.98
CA HIS A 175 -2.60 -9.59 3.74
C HIS A 175 -2.37 -11.10 3.57
N TYR A 176 -1.33 -11.50 2.84
CA TYR A 176 -0.98 -12.92 2.72
C TYR A 176 -0.47 -13.52 4.03
N ARG A 177 0.32 -12.79 4.82
CA ARG A 177 0.76 -13.23 6.16
C ARG A 177 -0.44 -13.60 7.02
N ASP A 178 -1.45 -12.73 7.05
CA ASP A 178 -2.56 -12.79 8.00
C ASP A 178 -3.67 -13.74 7.54
N HIS A 179 -3.91 -13.86 6.23
CA HIS A 179 -5.03 -14.64 5.68
C HIS A 179 -4.61 -15.85 4.84
N LYS A 180 -3.32 -15.99 4.52
CA LYS A 180 -2.79 -16.99 3.57
C LYS A 180 -3.50 -16.96 2.22
N LYS A 181 -4.00 -15.78 1.82
CA LYS A 181 -4.71 -15.54 0.56
C LYS A 181 -4.17 -14.30 -0.13
N ILE A 182 -3.99 -14.40 -1.44
CA ILE A 182 -3.53 -13.29 -2.28
C ILE A 182 -4.69 -12.30 -2.49
N SER A 183 -4.48 -11.03 -2.15
CA SER A 183 -5.49 -9.97 -2.31
C SER A 183 -5.56 -9.45 -3.75
N ALA A 184 -4.40 -9.40 -4.43
CA ALA A 184 -4.27 -9.03 -5.85
C ALA A 184 -4.83 -7.65 -6.19
N GLN A 185 -4.73 -6.71 -5.25
CA GLN A 185 -5.09 -5.31 -5.44
C GLN A 185 -4.01 -4.55 -6.22
N HIS A 186 -2.74 -4.90 -6.00
CA HIS A 186 -1.60 -4.27 -6.66
C HIS A 186 -1.51 -4.66 -8.14
N GLN A 187 -1.10 -3.71 -8.99
CA GLN A 187 -0.98 -3.92 -10.45
C GLN A 187 0.00 -5.04 -10.83
N VAL A 188 1.01 -5.32 -9.99
CA VAL A 188 1.94 -6.44 -10.22
C VAL A 188 1.23 -7.80 -10.24
N LEU A 189 0.11 -7.94 -9.54
CA LEU A 189 -0.67 -9.18 -9.44
C LEU A 189 -1.83 -9.23 -10.43
N LYS A 190 -1.84 -8.34 -11.41
CA LYS A 190 -2.88 -8.23 -12.43
C LYS A 190 -3.09 -9.53 -13.21
N GLU A 191 -2.01 -10.22 -13.57
CA GLU A 191 -2.10 -11.51 -14.27
C GLU A 191 -2.79 -12.57 -13.39
N TYR A 192 -2.36 -12.71 -12.13
CA TYR A 192 -3.00 -13.59 -11.16
C TYR A 192 -4.49 -13.27 -10.98
N ARG A 193 -4.85 -11.98 -10.88
CA ARG A 193 -6.25 -11.54 -10.79
C ARG A 193 -7.05 -11.97 -12.01
N ILE A 194 -6.54 -11.71 -13.21
CA ILE A 194 -7.22 -12.08 -14.46
C ILE A 194 -7.35 -13.60 -14.56
N GLN A 195 -6.32 -14.35 -14.18
CA GLN A 195 -6.38 -15.81 -14.17
C GLN A 195 -7.50 -16.31 -13.25
N LYS A 196 -7.58 -15.81 -12.01
CA LYS A 196 -8.64 -16.19 -11.06
C LYS A 196 -10.03 -15.81 -11.55
N GLU A 197 -10.16 -14.67 -12.23
CA GLU A 197 -11.42 -14.27 -12.86
C GLU A 197 -11.80 -15.24 -13.98
N VAL A 198 -10.85 -15.63 -14.85
CA VAL A 198 -11.09 -16.60 -15.93
C VAL A 198 -11.47 -17.97 -15.36
N GLU A 199 -10.79 -18.45 -14.33
CA GLU A 199 -11.13 -19.72 -13.65
C GLU A 199 -12.55 -19.71 -13.07
N GLN A 200 -13.08 -18.55 -12.70
CA GLN A 200 -14.45 -18.38 -12.19
C GLN A 200 -15.48 -18.11 -13.29
N MET A 201 -15.07 -17.80 -14.51
CA MET A 201 -15.98 -17.53 -15.63
C MET A 201 -16.64 -18.81 -16.12
N SER A 202 -17.91 -18.74 -16.50
CA SER A 202 -18.59 -19.86 -17.18
C SER A 202 -18.10 -20.01 -18.62
N GLN A 203 -18.18 -21.22 -19.17
CA GLN A 203 -17.79 -21.50 -20.56
C GLN A 203 -18.54 -20.61 -21.57
N ALA A 204 -19.83 -20.36 -21.34
CA ALA A 204 -20.63 -19.44 -22.17
C ALA A 204 -20.10 -17.99 -22.11
N ALA A 205 -19.70 -17.51 -20.92
CA ALA A 205 -19.11 -16.19 -20.75
C ALA A 205 -17.74 -16.10 -21.44
N MET A 206 -16.92 -17.16 -21.40
CA MET A 206 -15.65 -17.24 -22.09
C MET A 206 -15.81 -17.14 -23.61
N ILE A 207 -16.74 -17.91 -24.20
CA ILE A 207 -17.03 -17.87 -25.65
C ILE A 207 -17.52 -16.49 -26.07
N LYS A 208 -18.43 -15.88 -25.30
CA LYS A 208 -18.92 -14.51 -25.55
C LYS A 208 -17.80 -13.47 -25.45
N PHE A 209 -16.89 -13.62 -24.49
CA PHE A 209 -15.74 -12.74 -24.37
C PHE A 209 -14.84 -12.84 -25.61
N LYS A 210 -14.55 -14.06 -26.08
CA LYS A 210 -13.71 -14.31 -27.25
C LYS A 210 -14.31 -13.70 -28.52
N SER A 211 -15.60 -13.92 -28.79
CA SER A 211 -16.25 -13.37 -29.99
C SER A 211 -16.23 -11.84 -30.03
N GLY A 212 -16.34 -11.17 -28.88
CA GLY A 212 -16.24 -9.70 -28.78
C GLY A 212 -14.81 -9.15 -28.84
N THR A 213 -13.79 -9.99 -28.66
CA THR A 213 -12.41 -9.52 -28.48
C THR A 213 -11.80 -8.99 -29.78
N ALA A 214 -12.01 -9.66 -30.92
CA ALA A 214 -11.44 -9.21 -32.20
C ALA A 214 -11.87 -7.77 -32.58
N SER A 215 -13.17 -7.47 -32.45
CA SER A 215 -13.70 -6.12 -32.71
C SER A 215 -13.18 -5.09 -31.70
N TYR A 216 -13.09 -5.46 -30.42
CA TYR A 216 -12.54 -4.59 -29.37
C TYR A 216 -11.08 -4.24 -29.64
N LEU A 217 -10.24 -5.22 -29.98
CA LEU A 217 -8.82 -5.01 -30.26
C LEU A 217 -8.62 -4.14 -31.51
N SER A 218 -9.36 -4.39 -32.59
CA SER A 218 -9.27 -3.58 -33.81
C SER A 218 -9.61 -2.11 -33.54
N LYS A 219 -10.70 -1.83 -32.81
CA LYS A 219 -11.10 -0.46 -32.46
C LYS A 219 -10.04 0.25 -31.60
N ASN A 220 -9.53 -0.42 -30.56
CA ASN A 220 -8.53 0.18 -29.67
C ASN A 220 -7.17 0.35 -30.36
N LYS A 221 -6.76 -0.58 -31.24
CA LYS A 221 -5.52 -0.44 -32.04
C LYS A 221 -5.60 0.76 -32.98
N LYS A 222 -6.74 0.95 -33.66
CA LYS A 222 -6.97 2.15 -34.47
C LYS A 222 -6.96 3.43 -33.62
N GLN A 223 -7.61 3.41 -32.45
CA GLN A 223 -7.61 4.54 -31.53
C GLN A 223 -6.19 4.88 -31.02
N LEU A 224 -5.35 3.86 -30.81
CA LEU A 224 -3.95 4.03 -30.40
C LEU A 224 -3.14 4.79 -31.47
N GLU A 225 -3.36 4.48 -32.74
CA GLU A 225 -2.70 5.15 -33.88
C GLU A 225 -3.16 6.59 -34.07
N GLU A 226 -4.45 6.87 -33.87
CA GLU A 226 -5.05 8.20 -34.06
C GLU A 226 -4.82 9.16 -32.87
N THR A 227 -4.45 8.64 -31.70
CA THR A 227 -4.26 9.45 -30.50
C THR A 227 -2.88 10.11 -30.49
N ALA A 228 -2.82 11.45 -30.45
CA ALA A 228 -1.56 12.18 -30.38
C ALA A 228 -0.95 12.23 -28.95
N ASP A 229 -1.79 12.17 -27.92
CA ASP A 229 -1.39 12.27 -26.51
C ASP A 229 -0.76 10.97 -25.99
N GLU A 230 0.50 11.03 -25.60
CA GLU A 230 1.30 9.87 -25.18
C GLU A 230 0.77 9.22 -23.89
N SER A 231 0.22 10.00 -22.95
CA SER A 231 -0.39 9.46 -21.73
C SER A 231 -1.62 8.60 -22.06
N LYS A 232 -2.44 9.07 -23.01
CA LYS A 232 -3.61 8.32 -23.47
C LYS A 232 -3.22 7.08 -24.27
N LYS A 233 -2.14 7.13 -25.06
CA LYS A 233 -1.62 5.94 -25.75
C LYS A 233 -1.23 4.84 -24.77
N VAL A 234 -0.51 5.18 -23.69
CA VAL A 234 -0.15 4.21 -22.64
C VAL A 234 -1.40 3.53 -22.05
N GLN A 235 -2.45 4.29 -21.77
CA GLN A 235 -3.70 3.73 -21.25
C GLN A 235 -4.42 2.83 -22.27
N ILE A 236 -4.46 3.22 -23.54
CA ILE A 236 -5.07 2.40 -24.61
C ILE A 236 -4.28 1.10 -24.79
N GLN A 237 -2.95 1.17 -24.80
CA GLN A 237 -2.08 0.00 -24.88
C GLN A 237 -2.32 -0.95 -23.70
N GLN A 238 -2.40 -0.43 -22.48
CA GLN A 238 -2.70 -1.25 -21.29
C GLN A 238 -4.04 -2.00 -21.41
N ARG A 239 -5.07 -1.38 -22.01
CA ARG A 239 -6.37 -2.04 -22.26
C ARG A 239 -6.27 -3.13 -23.32
N ILE A 240 -5.47 -2.90 -24.37
CA ILE A 240 -5.19 -3.90 -25.40
C ILE A 240 -4.47 -5.09 -24.77
N ASP A 241 -3.40 -4.85 -24.02
CA ASP A 241 -2.61 -5.89 -23.35
C ASP A 241 -3.46 -6.69 -22.36
N GLU A 242 -4.31 -6.02 -21.58
CA GLU A 242 -5.28 -6.68 -20.69
C GLU A 242 -6.22 -7.62 -21.42
N ARG A 243 -6.77 -7.14 -22.53
CA ARG A 243 -7.72 -7.89 -23.32
C ARG A 243 -7.05 -9.10 -23.96
N GLU A 244 -5.85 -8.94 -24.50
CA GLU A 244 -5.07 -10.01 -25.12
C GLU A 244 -4.63 -11.04 -24.07
N LEU A 245 -4.15 -10.61 -22.90
CA LEU A 245 -3.78 -11.52 -21.80
C LEU A 245 -4.99 -12.34 -21.34
N ARG A 246 -6.14 -11.70 -21.10
CA ARG A 246 -7.36 -12.41 -20.71
C ARG A 246 -7.81 -13.39 -21.79
N GLN A 247 -7.72 -13.02 -23.08
CA GLN A 247 -8.05 -13.93 -24.17
C GLN A 247 -7.13 -15.15 -24.17
N LYS A 248 -5.80 -14.97 -24.04
CA LYS A 248 -4.83 -16.07 -23.96
C LYS A 248 -5.13 -17.01 -22.81
N LEU A 249 -5.46 -16.48 -21.63
CA LEU A 249 -5.82 -17.29 -20.45
C LEU A 249 -7.13 -18.05 -20.66
N ILE A 250 -8.12 -17.45 -21.34
CA ILE A 250 -9.36 -18.15 -21.72
C ILE A 250 -9.08 -19.27 -22.71
N ASP A 251 -8.28 -19.02 -23.74
CA ASP A 251 -7.94 -20.03 -24.75
C ASP A 251 -7.22 -21.22 -24.11
N LEU A 252 -6.26 -20.94 -23.22
CA LEU A 252 -5.58 -21.96 -22.41
C LEU A 252 -6.57 -22.75 -21.54
N HIS A 253 -7.49 -22.07 -20.85
CA HIS A 253 -8.48 -22.72 -19.98
C HIS A 253 -9.47 -23.60 -20.76
N LEU A 254 -9.83 -23.21 -21.98
CA LEU A 254 -10.68 -23.98 -22.89
C LEU A 254 -9.93 -25.12 -23.62
N GLY A 255 -8.62 -25.28 -23.38
CA GLY A 255 -7.79 -26.26 -24.08
C GLY A 255 -7.60 -25.97 -25.58
N LEU A 256 -7.87 -24.73 -25.99
CA LEU A 256 -7.61 -24.26 -27.35
C LEU A 256 -6.14 -23.86 -27.40
N LYS A 257 -5.34 -24.48 -28.27
CA LYS A 257 -3.92 -24.10 -28.44
C LYS A 257 -3.85 -22.60 -28.78
N ALA A 258 -3.08 -21.88 -27.97
CA ALA A 258 -2.76 -20.46 -28.16
C ALA A 258 -1.92 -20.24 -29.44
#